data_AF-A0A4Z1DWD8-F1
#
_entry.id   AF-A0A4Z1DWD8-F1
#
_cell.length_a   1.000
_cell.length_b   1.000
_cell.length_c   1.000
_cell.angle_alpha   90.00
_cell.angle_beta   90.00
_cell.angle_gamma   90.00
#
_symmetry.space_group_name_H-M   'P 1'
#
loop_
_entity.id
_entity.type
_entity.pdbx_description
1 polymer ?
#
loop_
_entity_poly.entity_id
_entity_poly.type
_entity_poly.pdbx_seq_one_letter_code
_entity_poly.pdbx_strand_id
1 'polypeptide(L)'
;MAAFLYRMAEEPEFTAPTTSPFTDITPATQFYAEITWLASEGISTGWLGNDGTAIYRPTTPINRDAMAAFLHRYDDAGFSNVGD
;
A
#
# COMPACT_ATOMS: atom_id res chain seq x y z
N MET A 1 2.90 -0.96 -8.25
CA MET A 1 1.45 -0.83 -7.99
C MET A 1 1.15 0.30 -7.02
N ALA A 2 1.79 0.38 -5.84
CA ALA A 2 1.50 1.40 -4.84
C ALA A 2 1.35 2.83 -5.37
N ALA A 3 2.36 3.31 -6.09
CA ALA A 3 2.35 4.65 -6.65
C ALA A 3 1.27 4.89 -7.73
N PHE A 4 0.68 3.84 -8.34
CA PHE A 4 -0.44 4.02 -9.26
C PHE A 4 -1.74 4.26 -8.51
N LEU A 5 -2.03 3.46 -7.47
CA LEU A 5 -3.23 3.62 -6.65
C LEU A 5 -3.21 4.94 -5.87
N TYR A 6 -2.05 5.35 -5.35
CA TYR A 6 -1.90 6.65 -4.70
C TYR A 6 -2.21 7.82 -5.63
N ARG A 7 -1.75 7.75 -6.89
CA ARG A 7 -2.07 8.76 -7.92
C ARG A 7 -3.52 8.72 -8.37
N MET A 8 -4.10 7.52 -8.44
CA MET A 8 -5.52 7.34 -8.75
C MET A 8 -6.41 7.98 -7.67
N ALA A 9 -5.93 8.00 -6.42
CA ALA A 9 -6.59 8.67 -5.30
C ALA A 9 -6.29 10.19 -5.24
N GLU A 10 -5.80 10.79 -6.33
CA GLU A 10 -5.41 12.20 -6.41
C GLU A 10 -4.33 12.63 -5.40
N GLU A 11 -3.39 11.73 -5.10
CA GLU A 11 -2.23 12.01 -4.25
C GLU A 11 -2.64 12.58 -2.88
N PRO A 12 -3.44 11.83 -2.09
CA PRO A 12 -4.05 12.34 -0.87
C PRO A 12 -3.00 12.82 0.12
N GLU A 13 -3.36 13.78 0.98
CA GLU A 13 -2.45 14.25 2.02
C GLU A 13 -2.11 13.10 2.97
N PHE A 14 -0.85 12.66 2.95
CA PHE A 14 -0.38 11.56 3.78
C PHE A 14 1.04 11.82 4.28
N THR A 15 1.23 11.71 5.59
CA THR A 15 2.55 11.77 6.22
C THR A 15 3.05 10.35 6.46
N ALA A 16 4.04 9.93 5.68
CA ALA A 16 4.64 8.62 5.83
C ALA A 16 5.28 8.45 7.23
N PRO A 17 5.10 7.29 7.89
CA PRO A 17 5.63 7.07 9.23
C PRO A 17 7.16 7.03 9.22
N THR A 18 7.78 7.56 10.27
CA THR A 18 9.25 7.54 10.45
C THR A 18 9.78 6.13 10.70
N THR A 19 8.98 5.27 11.32
CA THR A 19 9.25 3.84 11.49
C THR A 19 8.37 3.04 10.53
N SER A 20 9.00 2.18 9.73
CA SER A 20 8.29 1.36 8.76
C SER A 20 7.39 0.33 9.45
N PRO A 21 6.13 0.15 8.98
CA PRO A 21 5.28 -0.96 9.41
C PRO A 21 5.75 -2.31 8.87
N PHE A 22 6.64 -2.33 7.85
CA PHE A 22 7.20 -3.54 7.27
C PHE A 22 8.71 -3.62 7.48
N THR A 23 9.24 -4.80 7.79
CA THR A 23 10.64 -5.01 8.16
C THR A 23 11.60 -5.00 6.96
N ASP A 24 11.09 -5.15 5.74
CA ASP A 24 11.89 -5.23 4.50
C ASP A 24 11.89 -3.94 3.66
N ILE A 25 11.30 -2.85 4.17
CA ILE A 25 11.37 -1.51 3.57
C ILE A 25 11.77 -0.48 4.62
N THR A 26 12.36 0.62 4.16
CA THR A 26 12.80 1.75 4.99
C THR A 26 12.29 3.06 4.39
N PRO A 27 12.37 4.20 5.11
CA PRO A 27 12.01 5.49 4.54
C PRO A 27 12.77 5.87 3.25
N ALA A 28 13.92 5.25 2.99
CA ALA A 28 14.69 5.44 1.75
C ALA A 28 14.23 4.52 0.59
N THR A 29 13.32 3.58 0.84
CA THR A 29 12.80 2.68 -0.19
C THR A 29 11.96 3.47 -1.20
N GLN A 30 12.12 3.14 -2.48
CA GLN A 30 11.32 3.77 -3.54
C GLN A 30 9.83 3.57 -3.29
N PHE A 31 9.06 4.65 -3.44
CA PHE A 31 7.61 4.68 -3.19
C PHE A 31 7.20 4.34 -1.75
N TYR A 32 8.08 4.56 -0.76
CA TYR A 32 7.80 4.26 0.64
C TYR A 32 6.53 4.95 1.14
N ALA A 33 6.30 6.21 0.79
CA ALA A 33 5.11 6.96 1.18
C ALA A 33 3.84 6.29 0.65
N GLU A 34 3.81 5.94 -0.63
CA GLU A 34 2.66 5.31 -1.27
C GLU A 34 2.43 3.88 -0.77
N ILE A 35 3.49 3.14 -0.45
CA ILE A 35 3.41 1.81 0.16
C ILE A 35 2.79 1.90 1.56
N THR A 36 3.26 2.83 2.38
CA THR A 36 2.79 2.99 3.76
C THR A 36 1.40 3.61 3.83
N TRP A 37 1.03 4.45 2.85
CA TRP A 37 -0.34 4.90 2.66
C TRP A 37 -1.29 3.74 2.32
N LEU A 38 -0.93 2.89 1.34
CA LEU A 38 -1.76 1.71 1.04
C LEU A 38 -1.95 0.80 2.27
N ALA A 39 -0.94 0.75 3.15
CA ALA A 39 -1.05 0.00 4.39
C ALA A 39 -1.94 0.68 5.43
N SER A 40 -1.89 2.01 5.56
CA SER A 40 -2.76 2.75 6.48
C SER A 40 -4.23 2.66 6.07
N GLU A 41 -4.52 2.67 4.77
CA GLU A 41 -5.86 2.49 4.22
C GLU A 41 -6.33 1.02 4.21
N GLY A 42 -5.47 0.07 4.63
CA GLY A 42 -5.79 -1.36 4.61
C GLY A 42 -5.87 -1.98 3.21
N ILE A 43 -5.50 -1.24 2.17
CA ILE A 43 -5.53 -1.71 0.77
C ILE A 43 -4.42 -2.75 0.53
N SER A 44 -3.24 -2.55 1.12
CA SER A 44 -2.15 -3.54 1.12
C SER A 44 -1.70 -3.87 2.53
N THR A 45 -1.84 -5.13 2.93
CA THR A 45 -1.54 -5.59 4.29
C THR A 45 -0.15 -6.23 4.43
N GLY A 46 0.57 -6.42 3.33
CA GLY A 46 1.79 -7.22 3.30
C GLY A 46 1.56 -8.68 3.72
N TRP A 47 2.64 -9.32 4.18
CA TRP A 47 2.64 -10.69 4.68
C TRP A 47 3.06 -10.69 6.14
N LEU A 48 2.16 -11.10 7.03
CA LEU A 48 2.43 -11.26 8.45
C LEU A 48 3.09 -12.62 8.71
N GLY A 49 4.28 -12.60 9.29
CA GLY A 49 4.99 -13.77 9.78
C GLY A 49 4.46 -14.26 11.13
N ASN A 50 4.79 -15.50 11.48
CA ASN A 50 4.39 -16.11 12.76
C ASN A 50 5.04 -15.43 13.98
N ASP A 51 6.11 -14.66 13.76
CA ASP A 51 6.80 -13.86 14.76
C ASP A 51 6.18 -12.46 14.98
N GLY A 52 5.06 -12.17 14.29
CA GLY A 52 4.38 -10.89 14.35
C GLY A 52 5.02 -9.80 13.48
N THR A 53 6.06 -10.12 12.71
CA THR A 53 6.66 -9.17 11.77
C THR A 53 5.91 -9.16 10.44
N ALA A 54 5.81 -8.00 9.80
CA ALA A 54 5.23 -7.88 8.46
C ALA A 54 6.30 -7.53 7.43
N ILE A 55 6.21 -8.13 6.25
CA ILE A 55 7.03 -7.76 5.07
C ILE A 55 6.14 -7.32 3.91
N TYR A 56 6.67 -6.50 3.00
CA TYR A 56 5.93 -5.91 1.87
C TYR A 56 6.42 -6.39 0.49
N ARG A 57 7.66 -6.86 0.36
CA ARG A 57 8.22 -7.42 -0.87
C ARG A 57 8.05 -6.50 -2.10
N PRO A 58 8.56 -5.25 -2.07
CA PRO A 58 8.22 -4.20 -3.04
C PRO A 58 8.58 -4.52 -4.50
N THR A 59 9.55 -5.40 -4.73
CA THR A 59 10.03 -5.80 -6.07
C THR A 59 9.45 -7.13 -6.55
N THR A 60 8.67 -7.82 -5.72
CA THR A 60 8.08 -9.11 -6.10
C THR A 60 6.92 -8.90 -7.06
N PRO A 61 6.84 -9.67 -8.17
CA PRO A 61 5.70 -9.64 -9.06
C PRO A 61 4.39 -9.95 -8.32
N ILE A 62 3.33 -9.21 -8.67
CA ILE A 62 2.00 -9.44 -8.12
C ILE A 62 1.14 -10.23 -9.09
N ASN A 63 0.42 -11.22 -8.56
CA ASN A 63 -0.56 -11.98 -9.32
C ASN A 63 -1.82 -11.13 -9.59
N ARG A 64 -2.58 -11.48 -10.65
CA ARG A 64 -3.76 -10.71 -11.05
C ARG A 64 -4.91 -10.78 -10.04
N ASP A 65 -5.04 -11.89 -9.32
CA ASP A 65 -6.01 -12.07 -8.23
C ASP A 65 -5.70 -11.13 -7.05
N ALA A 66 -4.44 -11.02 -6.66
CA ALA A 66 -4.00 -10.07 -5.64
C ALA A 66 -4.24 -8.62 -6.09
N MET A 67 -4.06 -8.32 -7.38
CA MET A 67 -4.43 -7.01 -7.92
C MET A 67 -5.92 -6.72 -7.77
N ALA A 68 -6.79 -7.67 -8.12
CA ALA A 68 -8.23 -7.51 -7.99
C ALA A 68 -8.64 -7.28 -6.53
N ALA A 69 -7.99 -7.98 -5.58
CA ALA A 69 -8.22 -7.76 -4.16
C ALA A 69 -7.82 -6.35 -3.71
N PHE A 70 -6.72 -5.78 -4.25
CA PHE A 70 -6.33 -4.40 -3.95
C PHE A 70 -7.33 -3.40 -4.51
N LEU A 71 -7.79 -3.58 -5.74
CA LEU A 71 -8.80 -2.71 -6.36
C LEU A 71 -10.14 -2.76 -5.60
N HIS A 72 -10.56 -3.94 -5.14
CA HIS A 72 -11.75 -4.08 -4.30
C HIS A 72 -11.61 -3.31 -2.99
N ARG A 73 -10.49 -3.48 -2.28
CA ARG A 73 -10.26 -2.73 -1.03
C ARG A 73 -10.10 -1.24 -1.24
N TYR A 74 -9.57 -0.83 -2.40
CA TYR A 74 -9.49 0.57 -2.80
C TYR A 74 -10.88 1.20 -2.98
N ASP A 75 -11.82 0.45 -3.58
CA ASP A 75 -13.23 0.84 -3.68
C ASP A 75 -13.91 0.88 -2.31
N ASP A 76 -13.72 -0.16 -1.47
CA ASP A 76 -14.25 -0.19 -0.10
C ASP A 76 -13.74 0.98 0.77
N ALA A 77 -12.49 1.42 0.54
CA ALA A 77 -11.90 2.58 1.20
C ALA A 77 -12.41 3.93 0.68
N GLY A 78 -13.28 3.92 -0.35
CA GLY A 78 -13.96 5.12 -0.85
C GLY A 78 -13.20 5.90 -1.91
N PHE A 79 -12.09 5.36 -2.45
CA PHE A 79 -11.25 6.08 -3.41
C PHE A 79 -11.67 5.88 -4.88
N SER A 80 -12.75 5.16 -5.15
CA SER A 80 -13.27 4.90 -6.50
C SER A 80 -14.08 6.05 -7.11
N ASN A 81 -14.60 6.97 -6.28
CA ASN A 81 -15.38 8.14 -6.70
C ASN A 81 -14.57 9.45 -6.66
N VAL A 82 -13.24 9.35 -6.67
CA VAL A 82 -12.36 10.52 -6.68
C VAL A 82 -12.48 11.21 -8.04
N GLY A 83 -13.10 12.40 -8.08
CA GLY A 83 -13.30 13.19 -9.30
C GLY A 83 -14.73 13.71 -9.57
N ASP A 84 -15.70 13.46 -8.69
CA ASP A 84 -17.05 14.09 -8.71
C ASP A 84 -17.09 15.44 -7.96
#